data_AF-A0A225VHZ0-F1
#
_entry.id   AF-A0A225VHZ0-F1
#
_cell.length_a   1.000
_cell.length_b   1.000
_cell.length_c   1.000
_cell.angle_alpha   90.00
_cell.angle_beta   90.00
_cell.angle_gamma   90.00
#
_symmetry.space_group_name_H-M   'P 1'
#
loop_
_entity.id
_entity.type
_entity.pdbx_description
1 polymer ?
#
loop_
_entity_poly.entity_id
_entity_poly.type
_entity_poly.pdbx_seq_one_letter_code
_entity_poly.pdbx_strand_id
1 'polypeptide(L)'
;MFSNLTNYRGGLEGIFVTRASYDPLQYPLLFPYGEPGWTLDLPYAVTSENPNSGSISLREYESYLLHDRTDSDSLILKADRLTQQYCVDQWAKCEQSRLRYIEKN
;
A
#
# COMPACT_ATOMS: atom_id res chain seq x y z
N MET A 1 -1.29 14.17 -22.81
CA MET A 1 -0.57 14.12 -21.52
C MET A 1 -1.61 14.42 -20.46
N PHE A 2 -1.85 13.51 -19.51
CA PHE A 2 -3.00 13.45 -18.57
C PHE A 2 -4.26 12.74 -19.13
N SER A 3 -4.21 11.42 -19.24
CA SER A 3 -5.41 10.58 -19.36
C SER A 3 -5.39 9.57 -18.23
N ASN A 4 -6.21 9.80 -17.21
CA ASN A 4 -6.95 8.80 -16.45
C ASN A 4 -7.85 9.54 -15.45
N LEU A 5 -8.88 10.18 -16.01
CA LEU A 5 -10.07 10.56 -15.25
C LEU A 5 -10.70 9.25 -14.77
N THR A 6 -10.53 8.94 -13.49
CA THR A 6 -11.35 7.93 -12.81
C THR A 6 -12.80 8.38 -12.94
N ASN A 7 -13.54 7.68 -13.79
CA ASN A 7 -14.98 7.79 -13.92
C ASN A 7 -15.60 7.34 -12.59
N TYR A 8 -15.88 8.26 -11.67
CA TYR A 8 -16.71 7.96 -10.49
C TYR A 8 -18.18 7.86 -10.94
N ARG A 9 -18.52 6.72 -11.57
CA ARG A 9 -19.92 6.31 -11.69
C ARG A 9 -20.35 5.91 -10.29
N GLY A 10 -21.34 6.60 -9.71
CA GLY A 10 -21.81 6.43 -8.33
C GLY A 10 -22.48 5.08 -8.02
N GLY A 11 -21.82 3.98 -8.36
CA GLY A 11 -22.17 2.62 -7.98
C GLY A 11 -21.31 2.13 -6.80
N LEU A 12 -21.82 1.12 -6.10
CA LEU A 12 -21.05 0.41 -5.07
C LEU A 12 -19.90 -0.35 -5.74
N GLU A 13 -18.67 0.11 -5.54
CA GLU A 13 -17.48 -0.63 -5.95
C GLU A 13 -16.96 -1.46 -4.79
N GLY A 14 -16.69 -2.75 -5.05
CA GLY A 14 -15.91 -3.57 -4.12
C GLY A 14 -14.50 -2.99 -3.98
N ILE A 15 -14.05 -2.81 -2.75
CA ILE A 15 -12.67 -2.38 -2.50
C ILE A 15 -11.81 -3.64 -2.49
N PHE A 16 -10.92 -3.73 -3.47
CA PHE A 16 -9.92 -4.79 -3.53
C PHE A 16 -8.67 -4.40 -2.74
N VAL A 17 -7.99 -5.42 -2.22
CA VAL A 17 -6.73 -5.32 -1.46
C VAL A 17 -5.64 -4.53 -2.22
N THR A 18 -5.70 -4.49 -3.55
CA THR A 18 -4.71 -3.81 -4.40
C THR A 18 -4.95 -2.31 -4.56
N ARG A 19 -6.00 -1.74 -3.96
CA ARG A 19 -6.31 -0.30 -4.03
C ARG A 19 -5.62 0.46 -2.89
N ALA A 20 -5.05 1.63 -3.18
CA ALA A 20 -4.48 2.54 -2.17
C ALA A 20 -5.40 2.89 -1.01
N SER A 21 -6.72 2.82 -1.20
CA SER A 21 -7.70 3.12 -0.17
C SER A 21 -7.91 1.98 0.84
N TYR A 22 -7.41 0.77 0.56
CA TYR A 22 -7.70 -0.41 1.39
C TYR A 22 -7.16 -0.26 2.82
N ASP A 23 -5.88 0.05 2.96
CA ASP A 23 -5.21 0.19 4.27
C ASP A 23 -5.78 1.33 5.13
N PRO A 24 -5.96 2.57 4.63
CA PRO A 24 -6.54 3.64 5.43
C PRO A 24 -8.00 3.41 5.81
N LEU A 25 -8.76 2.64 5.01
CA LEU A 25 -10.14 2.26 5.37
C LEU A 25 -10.19 1.17 6.45
N GLN A 26 -9.25 0.23 6.44
CA GLN A 26 -9.16 -0.84 7.43
C GLN A 26 -8.53 -0.37 8.75
N TYR A 27 -7.56 0.55 8.68
CA TYR A 27 -6.82 1.07 9.83
C TYR A 27 -6.84 2.61 9.93
N PRO A 28 -8.00 3.26 10.13
CA PRO A 28 -8.08 4.73 10.20
C PRO A 28 -7.19 5.35 11.29
N LEU A 29 -6.95 4.63 12.39
CA LEU A 29 -6.09 5.08 13.48
C LEU A 29 -4.60 5.11 13.11
N LEU A 30 -4.17 4.26 12.16
CA LEU A 30 -2.80 4.26 11.65
C LEU A 30 -2.58 5.33 10.58
N PHE A 31 -3.65 5.72 9.87
CA PHE A 31 -3.64 6.69 8.79
C PHE A 31 -4.59 7.87 9.09
N PRO A 32 -4.38 8.65 10.16
CA PRO A 32 -5.31 9.69 10.59
C PRO A 32 -5.45 10.83 9.56
N TYR A 33 -4.46 11.00 8.68
CA TYR A 33 -4.46 12.03 7.63
C TYR A 33 -4.99 11.52 6.28
N GLY A 34 -5.44 10.26 6.20
CA GLY A 34 -5.95 9.68 4.96
C GLY A 34 -4.87 9.47 3.90
N GLU A 35 -3.64 9.18 4.33
CA GLU A 35 -2.52 8.90 3.42
C GLU A 35 -2.85 7.68 2.54
N PRO A 36 -2.53 7.73 1.24
CA PRO A 36 -2.76 6.61 0.35
C PRO A 36 -1.83 5.44 0.72
N GLY A 37 -2.41 4.25 0.86
CA GLY A 37 -1.68 3.00 1.01
C GLY A 37 -1.01 2.54 -0.30
N TRP A 38 -0.52 1.30 -0.30
CA TRP A 38 0.15 0.74 -1.48
C TRP A 38 -0.79 0.51 -2.67
N THR A 39 -0.26 0.57 -3.89
CA THR A 39 -0.96 0.17 -5.12
C THR A 39 0.04 -0.45 -6.10
N LEU A 40 -0.44 -1.36 -6.96
CA LEU A 40 0.35 -2.05 -7.98
C LEU A 40 1.18 -1.14 -8.88
N ASP A 41 0.72 0.10 -9.10
CA ASP A 41 1.34 1.09 -9.99
C ASP A 41 2.14 2.16 -9.22
N LEU A 42 2.43 1.95 -7.93
CA LEU A 42 3.15 2.94 -7.12
C LEU A 42 4.62 3.06 -7.61
N PRO A 43 5.05 4.24 -8.11
CA PRO A 43 6.40 4.41 -8.63
C PRO A 43 7.41 4.67 -7.51
N TYR A 44 8.69 4.39 -7.78
CA TYR A 44 9.79 4.78 -6.90
C TYR A 44 9.93 6.31 -6.81
N ALA A 45 10.14 6.83 -5.59
CA ALA A 45 10.21 8.28 -5.34
C ALA A 45 11.39 9.02 -6.01
N VAL A 46 12.39 8.31 -6.56
CA VAL A 46 13.70 8.89 -6.94
C VAL A 46 14.07 8.73 -8.43
N THR A 47 13.21 8.19 -9.29
CA THR A 47 13.61 7.93 -10.69
C THR A 47 13.23 9.05 -11.66
N SER A 48 13.97 10.17 -11.56
CA SER A 48 14.08 11.16 -12.64
C SER A 48 15.05 10.74 -13.76
N GLU A 49 15.76 9.61 -13.61
CA GLU A 49 16.79 9.17 -14.58
C GLU A 49 16.42 7.89 -15.36
N ASN A 50 15.38 7.16 -14.98
CA ASN A 50 14.95 5.96 -15.73
C ASN A 50 13.42 5.80 -15.74
N PRO A 51 12.74 6.06 -16.88
CA PRO A 51 11.30 5.87 -17.01
C PRO A 51 10.83 4.40 -16.98
N ASN A 52 11.77 3.45 -16.87
CA ASN A 52 11.52 2.00 -16.76
C ASN A 52 11.80 1.43 -15.37
N SER A 53 12.01 2.27 -14.36
CA SER A 53 12.06 1.81 -12.98
C SER A 53 10.66 1.33 -12.60
N GLY A 54 10.47 0.01 -12.56
CA GLY A 54 9.17 -0.63 -12.35
C GLY A 54 8.44 -0.18 -11.09
N SER A 55 7.26 -0.74 -10.82
CA SER A 55 6.51 -0.39 -9.62
C SER A 55 7.16 -0.97 -8.34
N ILE A 56 6.98 -0.26 -7.22
CA ILE A 56 7.36 -0.72 -5.89
C ILE A 56 6.51 -1.95 -5.56
N SER A 57 7.14 -3.07 -5.19
CA SER A 57 6.39 -4.23 -4.72
C SER A 57 5.77 -3.98 -3.34
N LEU A 58 4.65 -4.65 -3.03
CA LEU A 58 4.00 -4.53 -1.71
C LEU A 58 5.00 -4.80 -0.57
N ARG A 59 5.88 -5.79 -0.73
CA ARG A 59 6.87 -6.15 0.28
C ARG A 59 7.89 -5.03 0.53
N GLU A 60 8.35 -4.36 -0.52
CA GLU A 60 9.29 -3.24 -0.41
C GLU A 60 8.63 -2.04 0.27
N TYR A 61 7.38 -1.75 -0.09
CA TYR A 61 6.60 -0.69 0.54
C TYR A 61 6.37 -0.94 2.03
N GLU A 62 5.96 -2.16 2.42
CA GLU A 62 5.75 -2.51 3.83
C GLU A 62 7.06 -2.50 4.62
N SER A 63 8.16 -2.98 4.02
CA SER A 63 9.47 -2.88 4.65
C SER A 63 9.89 -1.43 4.88
N TYR A 64 9.52 -0.51 3.98
CA TYR A 64 9.79 0.91 4.13
C TYR A 64 8.93 1.54 5.24
N LEU A 65 7.64 1.19 5.33
CA LEU A 65 6.75 1.67 6.38
C LEU A 65 7.15 1.18 7.79
N LEU A 66 7.58 -0.08 7.89
CA LEU A 66 7.97 -0.70 9.16
C LEU A 66 9.42 -0.39 9.57
N HIS A 67 10.18 0.30 8.71
CA HIS A 67 11.54 0.69 9.04
C HIS A 67 11.52 1.83 10.06
N ASP A 68 12.04 1.57 11.26
CA ASP A 68 12.19 2.60 12.29
C ASP A 68 13.28 3.60 11.88
N ARG A 69 12.93 4.88 11.82
CA ARG A 69 13.87 5.96 11.50
C ARG A 69 13.83 6.97 12.62
N THR A 70 15.01 7.34 13.10
CA THR A 70 15.17 8.28 14.22
C THR A 70 14.59 9.67 13.98
N ASP A 71 14.38 10.05 12.72
CA ASP A 71 13.86 11.36 12.30
C ASP A 71 12.38 11.34 11.87
N SER A 72 11.73 10.17 11.81
CA SER A 72 10.31 10.07 11.40
C SER A 72 9.44 9.51 12.51
N ASP A 73 8.39 10.23 12.86
CA ASP A 73 7.40 9.74 13.82
C ASP A 73 6.40 8.78 13.14
N SER A 74 6.77 7.50 13.07
CA SER A 74 5.93 6.45 12.50
C SER A 74 4.80 6.06 13.45
N LEU A 75 3.59 6.62 13.23
CA LEU A 75 2.38 6.25 13.97
C LEU A 75 2.09 4.74 13.92
N ILE A 76 2.41 4.11 12.79
CA ILE A 76 2.30 2.66 12.60
C ILE A 76 3.09 1.90 13.67
N LEU A 77 4.32 2.31 13.99
CA LEU A 77 5.17 1.62 14.95
C LEU A 77 4.78 1.92 16.41
N LYS A 78 4.06 3.03 16.65
CA LYS A 78 3.62 3.45 18.00
C LYS A 78 2.27 2.85 18.43
N ALA A 79 1.56 2.18 17.53
CA ALA A 79 0.21 1.68 17.79
C ALA A 79 0.15 0.31 18.52
N ASP A 80 1.29 -0.20 19.00
CA ASP A 80 1.46 -1.42 19.82
C ASP A 80 0.71 -2.64 19.25
N ARG A 81 -0.41 -3.05 19.85
CA ARG A 81 -1.20 -4.21 19.39
C ARG A 81 -1.74 -4.02 17.97
N LEU A 82 -2.10 -2.80 17.60
CA LEU A 82 -2.63 -2.50 16.27
C LEU A 82 -1.54 -2.66 15.21
N THR A 83 -0.29 -2.33 15.55
CA THR A 83 0.88 -2.58 14.70
C THR A 83 1.06 -4.06 14.42
N GLN A 84 0.93 -4.91 15.45
CA GLN A 84 1.05 -6.36 15.28
C GLN A 84 -0.02 -6.91 14.34
N GLN A 85 -1.27 -6.45 14.49
CA GLN A 85 -2.36 -6.84 13.61
C GLN A 85 -2.11 -6.39 12.16
N TYR A 86 -1.65 -5.14 11.99
CA TYR A 86 -1.28 -4.59 10.70
C TYR A 86 -0.20 -5.44 10.02
N CYS A 87 0.89 -5.76 10.72
CA CYS A 87 1.98 -6.59 10.17
C CYS A 87 1.48 -7.97 9.68
N VAL A 88 0.60 -8.61 10.45
CA VAL A 88 0.03 -9.91 10.08
C VAL A 88 -0.85 -9.80 8.83
N ASP A 89 -1.69 -8.76 8.76
CA ASP A 89 -2.55 -8.51 7.60
C ASP A 89 -1.72 -8.23 6.34
N GLN A 90 -0.69 -7.38 6.44
CA GLN A 90 0.20 -7.07 5.32
C GLN A 90 0.98 -8.28 4.81
N TRP A 91 1.40 -9.17 5.72
CA TRP A 91 2.00 -10.44 5.32
C TRP A 91 1.00 -11.34 4.58
N ALA A 92 -0.24 -11.44 5.06
CA ALA A 92 -1.29 -12.20 4.39
C ALA A 92 -1.59 -11.64 2.98
N LYS A 93 -1.57 -10.32 2.80
CA LYS A 93 -1.73 -9.67 1.48
C LYS A 93 -0.57 -9.97 0.54
N CYS A 94 0.67 -9.97 1.05
CA CYS A 94 1.84 -10.37 0.27
C CYS A 94 1.71 -11.82 -0.21
N GLU A 95 1.31 -12.74 0.66
CA GLU A 95 1.14 -14.15 0.31
C GLU A 95 -0.02 -14.35 -0.66
N GLN A 96 -1.14 -13.65 -0.48
CA GLN A 96 -2.26 -13.68 -1.42
C GLN A 96 -1.83 -13.18 -2.82
N SER A 97 -1.00 -12.15 -2.88
CA SER A 97 -0.46 -11.63 -4.15
C SER A 97 0.42 -12.69 -4.83
N ARG A 98 1.22 -13.43 -4.06
CA ARG A 98 2.03 -14.55 -4.55
C ARG A 98 1.18 -15.71 -5.07
N LEU A 99 0.11 -16.08 -4.36
CA LEU A 99 -0.82 -17.12 -4.81
C LEU A 99 -1.53 -16.75 -6.10
N ARG A 100 -2.00 -15.50 -6.22
CA ARG A 100 -2.61 -14.99 -7.46
C ARG A 100 -1.66 -15.01 -8.66
N TYR A 101 -0.36 -14.82 -8.42
CA TYR A 101 0.65 -14.94 -9.48
C TYR A 101 0.81 -16.39 -9.94
N ILE A 102 0.79 -17.36 -9.01
CA ILE A 102 0.85 -18.79 -9.34
C ILE A 102 -0.42 -19.25 -10.07
N GLU A 103 -1.61 -18.81 -9.63
CA GLU A 103 -2.89 -19.15 -10.27
C GLU A 103 -2.98 -18.65 -11.73
N LYS A 104 -2.30 -17.56 -12.05
CA LYS A 104 -2.29 -16.95 -13.39
C LYS A 104 -1.16 -17.45 -14.30
N ASN A 105 -0.31 -18.36 -13.83
CA ASN A 105 0.69 -19.07 -14.65
C ASN A 105 0.12 -20.42 -15.10
#